data_AF-A0A7Y5W417-F1
#
_entry.id   AF-A0A7Y5W417-F1
#
_cell.length_a   1.000
_cell.length_b   1.000
_cell.length_c   1.000
_cell.angle_alpha   90.00
_cell.angle_beta   90.00
_cell.angle_gamma   90.00
#
_symmetry.space_group_name_H-M   'P 1'
#
loop_
_entity.id
_entity.type
_entity.pdbx_description
1 polymer ?
#
loop_
_entity_poly.entity_id
_entity_poly.type
_entity_poly.pdbx_seq_one_letter_code
_entity_poly.pdbx_strand_id
1 'polypeptide(L)'
;MEEPFDPYYKWLGIPPHEQPPNHYRLLGINAFESDPDVISAAADRQMGHIRTYQTGPHAGASQRILNEVAAARVCLLDAGSRSAYNHELRAKFSAEGGAIQAGNLLAENLRGATRYAILELERLWVLRLRLPAAYLALGRDVVREGRFLEELSGQYARLDEIVRRHRSLRPAAGGDRAKTESTAGQGTSYWGLMHDSVRTVRLWFGIAVFHYRHRAALRGMGRAAYAAHQAESGPEHLAGQVQTLKARLDQLQTSLERLSTVPEGHYLSPQRAAWLLLAILLLPVLLLLWLF
;
A
#
# COMPACT_ATOMS: atom_id res chain seq x y z
N MET A 1 18.27 -10.02 37.15
CA MET A 1 17.24 -11.02 37.52
C MET A 1 17.74 -12.34 36.98
N GLU A 2 18.00 -13.31 37.85
CA GLU A 2 18.42 -14.65 37.41
C GLU A 2 17.26 -15.29 36.63
N GLU A 3 17.55 -15.81 35.44
CA GLU A 3 16.56 -16.58 34.69
C GLU A 3 16.17 -17.84 35.48
N PRO A 4 14.87 -18.17 35.57
CA PRO A 4 14.42 -19.37 36.28
C PRO A 4 15.05 -20.62 35.67
N PHE A 5 15.45 -21.58 36.52
CA PHE A 5 16.09 -22.81 36.10
C PHE A 5 15.17 -23.63 35.18
N ASP A 6 15.56 -23.74 33.90
CA ASP A 6 14.90 -24.56 32.90
C ASP A 6 15.56 -25.96 32.82
N PRO A 7 14.94 -27.00 33.40
CA PRO A 7 15.53 -28.34 33.42
C PRO A 7 15.56 -29.00 32.03
N TYR A 8 14.63 -28.66 31.13
CA TYR A 8 14.60 -29.23 29.77
C TYR A 8 15.75 -28.66 28.94
N TYR A 9 16.01 -27.36 29.03
CA TYR A 9 17.15 -26.75 28.34
C TYR A 9 18.49 -27.14 28.96
N LYS A 10 18.61 -27.09 30.29
CA LYS A 10 19.89 -27.32 30.99
C LYS A 10 20.33 -28.78 31.03
N TRP A 11 19.41 -29.74 31.07
CA TRP A 11 19.75 -31.18 31.13
C TRP A 11 19.49 -31.91 29.82
N LEU A 12 18.42 -31.60 29.10
CA LEU A 12 18.04 -32.33 27.87
C LEU A 12 18.42 -31.57 26.58
N GLY A 13 18.91 -30.33 26.70
CA GLY A 13 19.26 -29.50 25.54
C GLY A 13 18.05 -29.08 24.69
N ILE A 14 16.84 -29.11 25.26
CA ILE A 14 15.59 -28.77 24.57
C ILE A 14 15.33 -27.27 24.76
N PRO A 15 15.50 -26.42 23.74
CA PRO A 15 15.36 -24.98 23.89
C PRO A 15 13.91 -24.57 24.16
N PRO A 16 13.66 -23.39 24.77
CA PRO A 16 12.30 -22.97 25.14
C PRO A 16 11.27 -22.95 24.00
N HIS A 17 11.70 -22.73 22.76
CA HIS A 17 10.81 -22.74 21.58
C HIS A 17 10.39 -24.15 21.12
N GLU A 18 11.03 -25.20 21.66
CA GLU A 18 10.66 -26.61 21.43
C GLU A 18 9.91 -27.21 22.63
N GLN A 19 9.54 -26.40 23.62
CA GLN A 19 8.82 -26.85 24.82
C GLN A 19 7.31 -26.54 24.71
N PRO A 20 6.42 -27.47 25.15
CA PRO A 20 6.71 -28.77 25.74
C PRO A 20 7.20 -29.80 24.69
N PRO A 21 8.17 -30.66 25.04
CA PRO A 21 8.69 -31.64 24.09
C PRO A 21 7.68 -32.75 23.81
N ASN A 22 7.70 -33.27 22.58
CA ASN A 22 7.03 -34.52 22.24
C ASN A 22 7.81 -35.73 22.81
N HIS A 23 7.19 -36.92 22.84
CA HIS A 23 7.80 -38.13 23.44
C HIS A 23 9.13 -38.51 22.78
N TYR A 24 9.25 -38.39 21.45
CA TYR A 24 10.50 -38.68 20.74
C TYR A 24 11.60 -37.68 21.11
N ARG A 25 11.25 -36.40 21.20
CA ARG A 25 12.17 -35.32 21.57
C ARG A 25 12.64 -35.47 23.01
N LEU A 26 11.75 -35.86 23.92
CA LEU A 26 12.06 -36.15 25.32
C LEU A 26 13.06 -37.32 25.46
N LEU A 27 12.96 -38.35 24.62
CA LEU A 27 13.92 -39.45 24.56
C LEU A 27 15.21 -39.10 23.79
N GLY A 28 15.24 -37.98 23.07
CA GLY A 28 16.38 -37.57 22.25
C GLY A 28 16.58 -38.45 21.02
N ILE A 29 15.50 -38.89 20.38
CA ILE A 29 15.50 -39.70 19.16
C ILE A 29 14.69 -39.04 18.04
N ASN A 30 14.83 -39.56 16.82
CA ASN A 30 14.09 -39.08 15.66
C ASN A 30 12.57 -39.27 15.86
N ALA A 31 11.79 -38.30 15.37
CA ALA A 31 10.34 -38.41 15.37
C ALA A 31 9.90 -39.63 14.56
N PHE A 32 8.89 -40.35 15.07
CA PHE A 32 8.35 -41.56 14.44
C PHE A 32 9.32 -42.74 14.35
N GLU A 33 10.35 -42.79 15.20
CA GLU A 33 11.18 -43.98 15.37
C GLU A 33 10.31 -45.21 15.67
N SER A 34 10.62 -46.32 15.01
CA SER A 34 9.82 -47.54 15.02
C SER A 34 10.53 -48.74 15.65
N ASP A 35 11.86 -48.67 15.78
CA ASP A 35 12.67 -49.73 16.39
C ASP A 35 12.52 -49.72 17.93
N PRO A 36 11.93 -50.78 18.55
CA PRO A 36 11.77 -50.87 19.99
C PRO A 36 13.09 -50.84 20.77
N ASP A 37 14.17 -51.40 20.21
CA ASP A 37 15.48 -51.46 20.89
C ASP A 37 16.09 -50.06 20.97
N VAL A 38 15.95 -49.27 19.90
CA VAL A 38 16.38 -47.85 19.85
C VAL A 38 15.60 -47.03 20.88
N ILE A 39 14.27 -47.21 20.94
CA ILE A 39 13.40 -46.49 21.89
C ILE A 39 13.76 -46.86 23.33
N SER A 40 13.93 -48.16 23.63
CA SER A 40 14.27 -48.63 24.96
C SER A 40 15.64 -48.12 25.41
N ALA A 41 16.66 -48.27 24.56
CA ALA A 41 18.01 -47.78 24.85
C ALA A 41 18.04 -46.26 25.06
N ALA A 42 17.27 -45.50 24.28
CA ALA A 42 17.16 -44.05 24.44
C ALA A 42 16.51 -43.64 25.76
N ALA A 43 15.43 -44.31 26.16
CA ALA A 43 14.79 -44.09 27.45
C ALA A 43 15.73 -44.41 28.62
N ASP A 44 16.45 -45.53 28.56
CA ASP A 44 17.40 -45.92 29.61
C ASP A 44 18.57 -44.92 29.73
N ARG A 45 19.11 -44.42 28.60
CA ARG A 45 20.11 -43.34 28.61
C ARG A 45 19.58 -42.08 29.27
N GLN A 46 18.37 -41.63 28.90
CA GLN A 46 17.82 -40.39 29.46
C GLN A 46 17.48 -40.52 30.94
N MET A 47 16.91 -41.66 31.36
CA MET A 47 16.68 -41.91 32.78
C MET A 47 18.00 -41.94 33.56
N GLY A 48 19.03 -42.58 33.02
CA GLY A 48 20.36 -42.62 33.63
C GLY A 48 20.95 -41.22 33.82
N HIS A 49 20.87 -40.37 32.79
CA HIS A 49 21.34 -38.99 32.87
C HIS A 49 20.56 -38.17 33.90
N ILE A 50 19.23 -38.19 33.86
CA ILE A 50 18.41 -37.38 34.77
C ILE A 50 18.52 -37.85 36.23
N ARG A 51 18.76 -39.15 36.47
CA ARG A 51 19.01 -39.68 37.82
C ARG A 51 20.23 -39.05 38.50
N THR A 52 21.22 -38.57 37.74
CA THR A 52 22.39 -37.88 38.33
C THR A 52 22.02 -36.59 39.07
N TYR A 53 20.83 -36.03 38.82
CA TYR A 53 20.34 -34.80 39.45
C TYR A 53 19.33 -35.02 40.58
N GLN A 54 19.04 -36.28 40.94
CA GLN A 54 18.01 -36.61 41.95
C GLN A 54 18.34 -36.17 43.37
N THR A 55 19.61 -36.04 43.73
CA THR A 55 20.03 -35.62 45.09
C THR A 55 20.39 -34.14 45.18
N GLY A 56 20.14 -33.37 44.11
CA GLY A 56 20.53 -31.96 44.02
C GLY A 56 19.41 -30.95 44.36
N PRO A 57 19.71 -29.64 44.28
CA PRO A 57 18.74 -28.56 44.54
C PRO A 57 17.47 -28.61 43.69
N HIS A 58 17.53 -29.27 42.53
CA HIS A 58 16.42 -29.43 41.58
C HIS A 58 15.86 -30.87 41.56
N ALA A 59 15.98 -31.62 42.66
CA ALA A 59 15.50 -32.99 42.80
C ALA A 59 14.04 -33.16 42.32
N GLY A 60 13.15 -32.23 42.69
CA GLY A 60 11.76 -32.22 42.26
C GLY A 60 11.59 -32.14 40.73
N ALA A 61 12.41 -31.32 40.05
CA ALA A 61 12.38 -31.22 38.58
C ALA A 61 12.88 -32.51 37.92
N SER A 62 13.92 -33.13 38.48
CA SER A 62 14.44 -34.41 37.98
C SER A 62 13.40 -35.52 38.07
N GLN A 63 12.65 -35.60 39.18
CA GLN A 63 11.61 -36.60 39.36
C GLN A 63 10.45 -36.42 38.37
N ARG A 64 10.04 -35.18 38.08
CA ARG A 64 9.01 -34.91 37.06
C ARG A 64 9.45 -35.40 35.68
N ILE A 65 10.66 -35.03 35.25
CA ILE A 65 11.19 -35.45 33.95
C ILE A 65 11.34 -36.98 33.89
N LEU A 66 11.76 -37.64 34.97
CA LEU A 66 11.81 -39.11 35.01
C LEU A 66 10.45 -39.75 34.81
N ASN A 67 9.39 -39.17 35.39
CA ASN A 67 8.02 -39.65 35.19
C ASN A 67 7.57 -39.43 33.73
N GLU A 68 7.91 -38.28 33.13
CA GLU A 68 7.61 -37.99 31.72
C GLU A 68 8.36 -38.95 30.77
N VAL A 69 9.64 -39.22 31.02
CA VAL A 69 10.46 -40.17 30.24
C VAL A 69 9.90 -41.59 30.38
N ALA A 70 9.45 -41.97 31.58
CA ALA A 70 8.80 -43.26 31.80
C ALA A 70 7.48 -43.39 31.03
N ALA A 71 6.64 -42.34 31.07
CA ALA A 71 5.39 -42.30 30.31
C ALA A 71 5.65 -42.37 28.80
N ALA A 72 6.63 -41.62 28.30
CA ALA A 72 7.05 -41.66 26.90
C ALA A 72 7.53 -43.05 26.48
N ARG A 73 8.36 -43.70 27.31
CA ARG A 73 8.82 -45.07 27.06
C ARG A 73 7.66 -46.05 26.92
N VAL A 74 6.73 -46.05 27.88
CA VAL A 74 5.57 -46.96 27.86
C VAL A 74 4.71 -46.72 26.63
N CYS A 75 4.44 -45.46 26.30
CA CYS A 75 3.65 -45.08 25.13
C CYS A 75 4.31 -45.51 23.81
N LEU A 76 5.62 -45.34 23.68
CA LEU A 76 6.35 -45.59 22.43
C LEU A 76 6.73 -47.06 22.21
N LEU A 77 6.87 -47.86 23.28
CA LEU A 77 7.15 -49.30 23.17
C LEU A 77 5.89 -50.13 22.90
N ASP A 78 4.71 -49.67 23.33
CA ASP A 78 3.45 -50.32 22.97
C ASP A 78 3.02 -49.93 21.54
N ALA A 79 2.87 -50.92 20.65
CA ALA A 79 2.59 -50.67 19.24
C ALA A 79 1.26 -49.94 19.01
N GLY A 80 0.22 -50.25 19.82
CA GLY A 80 -1.09 -49.61 19.73
C GLY A 80 -1.04 -48.14 20.14
N SER A 81 -0.48 -47.89 21.33
CA SER A 81 -0.31 -46.54 21.89
C SER A 81 0.59 -45.67 21.02
N ARG A 82 1.71 -46.21 20.51
CA ARG A 82 2.60 -45.51 19.58
C ARG A 82 1.88 -45.11 18.30
N SER A 83 1.07 -46.00 17.73
CA SER A 83 0.32 -45.71 16.51
C SER A 83 -0.69 -44.57 16.72
N ALA A 84 -1.46 -44.62 17.81
CA ALA A 84 -2.40 -43.56 18.16
C ALA A 84 -1.68 -42.22 18.40
N TYR A 85 -0.57 -42.25 19.14
CA TYR A 85 0.25 -41.07 19.40
C TYR A 85 0.85 -40.48 18.10
N ASN A 86 1.33 -41.34 17.20
CA ASN A 86 1.88 -40.91 15.92
C ASN A 86 0.82 -40.24 15.03
N HIS A 87 -0.42 -40.74 15.07
CA HIS A 87 -1.53 -40.12 14.36
C HIS A 87 -1.81 -38.70 14.89
N GLU A 88 -1.88 -38.53 16.21
CA GLU A 88 -2.06 -37.22 16.84
C GLU A 88 -0.89 -36.27 16.51
N LEU A 89 0.35 -36.75 16.60
CA LEU A 89 1.54 -35.95 16.34
C LEU A 89 1.61 -35.48 14.87
N ARG A 90 1.22 -36.34 13.91
CA ARG A 90 1.11 -35.95 12.49
C ARG A 90 0.03 -34.90 12.25
N ALA A 91 -1.09 -34.96 12.97
CA ALA A 91 -2.14 -33.95 12.89
C ALA A 91 -1.64 -32.58 13.41
N LYS A 92 -0.90 -32.57 14.53
CA LYS A 92 -0.29 -31.35 15.08
C LYS A 92 0.72 -30.73 14.11
N PHE A 93 1.66 -31.51 13.58
CA PHE A 93 2.64 -31.01 12.60
C PHE A 93 1.99 -30.52 11.31
N SER A 94 0.94 -31.19 10.83
CA SER A 94 0.17 -30.72 9.68
C SER A 94 -0.55 -29.39 9.95
N ALA A 95 -1.14 -29.24 11.14
CA ALA A 95 -1.82 -28.00 11.53
C ALA A 95 -0.83 -26.83 11.70
N GLU A 96 0.32 -27.08 12.34
CA GLU A 96 1.40 -26.09 12.50
C GLU A 96 1.97 -25.68 11.13
N GLY A 97 2.25 -26.65 10.26
CA GLY A 97 2.70 -26.39 8.89
C GLY A 97 1.67 -25.58 8.09
N GLY A 98 0.38 -25.91 8.22
CA GLY A 98 -0.70 -25.16 7.60
C GLY A 98 -0.83 -23.74 8.13
N ALA A 99 -0.66 -23.52 9.45
CA ALA A 99 -0.70 -22.19 10.06
C ALA A 99 0.49 -21.31 9.60
N ILE A 100 1.69 -21.88 9.53
CA ILE A 100 2.89 -21.19 9.02
C ILE A 100 2.70 -20.83 7.54
N GLN A 101 2.21 -21.78 6.75
CA GLN A 101 1.95 -21.54 5.33
C GLN A 101 0.88 -20.47 5.12
N ALA A 102 -0.23 -20.51 5.87
CA ALA A 102 -1.26 -19.48 5.84
C ALA A 102 -0.70 -18.10 6.23
N GLY A 103 0.14 -18.04 7.28
CA GLY A 103 0.82 -16.81 7.70
C GLY A 103 1.71 -16.23 6.60
N ASN A 104 2.47 -17.07 5.91
CA ASN A 104 3.33 -16.65 4.80
C ASN A 104 2.50 -16.15 3.60
N LEU A 105 1.44 -16.85 3.21
CA LEU A 105 0.54 -16.44 2.12
C LEU A 105 -0.15 -15.10 2.43
N LEU A 106 -0.55 -14.87 3.68
CA LEU A 106 -1.09 -13.59 4.12
C LEU A 106 -0.03 -12.48 4.03
N ALA A 107 1.19 -12.74 4.49
CA ALA A 107 2.29 -11.78 4.42
C ALA A 107 2.67 -11.43 2.97
N GLU A 108 2.68 -12.41 2.06
CA GLU A 108 2.95 -12.19 0.63
C GLU A 108 1.84 -11.37 -0.03
N ASN A 109 0.58 -11.72 0.24
CA ASN A 109 -0.57 -10.94 -0.25
C ASN A 109 -0.55 -9.50 0.29
N LEU A 110 -0.18 -9.29 1.55
CA LEU A 110 -0.07 -7.96 2.14
C LEU A 110 1.03 -7.13 1.46
N ARG A 111 2.22 -7.71 1.24
CA ARG A 111 3.29 -7.04 0.49
C ARG A 111 2.85 -6.70 -0.94
N GLY A 112 2.15 -7.63 -1.60
CA GLY A 112 1.58 -7.42 -2.92
C GLY A 112 0.54 -6.29 -2.94
N ALA A 113 -0.33 -6.24 -1.94
CA ALA A 113 -1.35 -5.20 -1.78
C ALA A 113 -0.74 -3.81 -1.57
N THR A 114 0.28 -3.70 -0.72
CA THR A 114 1.02 -2.45 -0.52
C THR A 114 1.67 -1.98 -1.82
N ARG A 115 2.30 -2.90 -2.56
CA ARG A 115 2.90 -2.59 -3.87
C ARG A 115 1.83 -2.10 -4.86
N TYR A 116 0.68 -2.75 -4.92
CA TYR A 116 -0.44 -2.32 -5.75
C TYR A 116 -0.89 -0.89 -5.40
N ALA A 117 -1.10 -0.61 -4.11
CA ALA A 117 -1.53 0.72 -3.65
C ALA A 117 -0.54 1.83 -4.02
N ILE A 118 0.76 1.58 -3.87
CA ILE A 118 1.82 2.53 -4.25
C ILE A 118 1.80 2.79 -5.76
N LEU A 119 1.72 1.74 -6.57
CA LEU A 119 1.71 1.87 -8.03
C LEU A 119 0.45 2.60 -8.54
N GLU A 120 -0.71 2.34 -7.93
CA GLU A 120 -1.96 3.02 -8.27
C GLU A 120 -1.90 4.51 -7.88
N LEU A 121 -1.31 4.84 -6.73
CA LEU A 121 -1.04 6.23 -6.34
C LEU A 121 -0.10 6.92 -7.33
N GLU A 122 0.98 6.26 -7.74
CA GLU A 122 1.91 6.80 -8.74
C GLU A 122 1.20 7.04 -10.08
N ARG A 123 0.39 6.08 -10.53
CA ARG A 123 -0.42 6.20 -11.75
C ARG A 123 -1.37 7.39 -11.67
N LEU A 124 -2.08 7.55 -10.56
CA LEU A 124 -2.98 8.69 -10.34
C LEU A 124 -2.22 10.02 -10.32
N TRP A 125 -1.04 10.06 -9.70
CA TRP A 125 -0.17 11.24 -9.69
C TRP A 125 0.30 11.62 -11.09
N VAL A 126 0.74 10.65 -11.88
CA VAL A 126 1.18 10.89 -13.26
C VAL A 126 -0.01 11.35 -14.12
N LEU A 127 -1.15 10.66 -14.03
CA LEU A 127 -2.32 10.94 -14.85
C LEU A 127 -3.00 12.28 -14.49
N ARG A 128 -3.14 12.60 -13.21
CA ARG A 128 -3.89 13.78 -12.75
C ARG A 128 -3.06 15.05 -12.59
N LEU A 129 -1.78 14.92 -12.28
CA LEU A 129 -0.92 16.08 -11.97
C LEU A 129 0.15 16.28 -13.02
N ARG A 130 1.03 15.29 -13.24
CA ARG A 130 2.24 15.48 -14.06
C ARG A 130 1.94 15.58 -15.55
N LEU A 131 1.15 14.67 -16.11
CA LEU A 131 0.86 14.64 -17.54
C LEU A 131 0.09 15.91 -18.00
N PRO A 132 -0.94 16.39 -17.26
CA PRO A 132 -1.57 17.66 -17.59
C PRO A 132 -0.63 18.87 -17.49
N ALA A 133 0.32 18.86 -16.55
CA ALA A 133 1.33 19.92 -16.43
C ALA A 133 2.32 19.91 -17.61
N ALA A 134 2.74 18.73 -18.07
CA ALA A 134 3.59 18.59 -19.24
C ALA A 134 2.88 19.08 -20.52
N TYR A 135 1.61 18.70 -20.72
CA TYR A 135 0.80 19.24 -21.82
C TYR A 135 0.59 20.75 -21.72
N LEU A 136 0.47 21.31 -20.51
CA LEU A 136 0.39 22.77 -20.33
C LEU A 136 1.70 23.47 -20.75
N ALA A 137 2.85 22.88 -20.43
CA ALA A 137 4.16 23.41 -20.80
C ALA A 137 4.34 23.37 -22.33
N LEU A 138 4.06 22.22 -22.95
CA LEU A 138 4.12 22.06 -24.39
C LEU A 138 3.15 23.01 -25.13
N GLY A 139 1.91 23.11 -24.66
CA GLY A 139 0.93 24.00 -25.27
C GLY A 139 1.27 25.49 -25.16
N ARG A 140 1.96 25.90 -24.09
CA ARG A 140 2.49 27.27 -23.98
C ARG A 140 3.54 27.55 -25.06
N ASP A 141 4.42 26.60 -25.32
CA ASP A 141 5.45 26.76 -26.35
C ASP A 141 4.87 26.77 -27.76
N VAL A 142 3.94 25.84 -28.06
CA VAL A 142 3.20 25.79 -29.34
C VAL A 142 2.54 27.13 -29.65
N VAL A 143 1.85 27.73 -28.68
CA VAL A 143 1.23 29.05 -28.85
C VAL A 143 2.27 30.16 -29.03
N ARG A 144 3.33 30.16 -28.21
CA ARG A 144 4.37 31.19 -28.24
C ARG A 144 5.08 31.25 -29.59
N GLU A 145 5.41 30.09 -30.15
CA GLU A 145 6.13 29.96 -31.42
C GLU A 145 5.20 29.95 -32.63
N GLY A 146 3.87 29.95 -32.43
CA GLY A 146 2.89 29.86 -33.53
C GLY A 146 3.01 28.57 -34.35
N ARG A 147 3.24 27.43 -33.71
CA ARG A 147 3.41 26.14 -34.41
C ARG A 147 2.06 25.56 -34.84
N PHE A 148 2.04 24.88 -35.99
CA PHE A 148 0.88 24.11 -36.48
C PHE A 148 -0.43 24.93 -36.62
N LEU A 149 -0.33 26.17 -37.09
CA LEU A 149 -1.47 27.11 -37.18
C LEU A 149 -2.64 26.57 -38.01
N GLU A 150 -2.35 25.87 -39.12
CA GLU A 150 -3.39 25.32 -40.00
C GLU A 150 -4.13 24.16 -39.32
N GLU A 151 -3.39 23.17 -38.81
CA GLU A 151 -3.95 21.96 -38.20
C GLU A 151 -4.63 22.22 -36.86
N LEU A 152 -4.14 23.20 -36.08
CA LEU A 152 -4.70 23.59 -34.79
C LEU A 152 -5.57 24.86 -34.86
N SER A 153 -5.98 25.28 -36.06
CA SER A 153 -6.76 26.50 -36.30
C SER A 153 -8.00 26.61 -35.39
N GLY A 154 -8.74 25.52 -35.21
CA GLY A 154 -9.90 25.46 -34.31
C GLY A 154 -9.56 25.58 -32.81
N GLN A 155 -8.34 25.23 -32.41
CA GLN A 155 -7.84 25.35 -31.04
C GLN A 155 -7.35 26.78 -30.81
N TYR A 156 -6.65 27.38 -31.79
CA TYR A 156 -6.22 28.78 -31.76
C TYR A 156 -7.42 29.73 -31.72
N ALA A 157 -8.44 29.51 -32.55
CA ALA A 157 -9.67 30.30 -32.54
C ALA A 157 -10.37 30.28 -31.17
N ARG A 158 -10.42 29.10 -30.52
CA ARG A 158 -10.98 28.94 -29.17
C ARG A 158 -10.15 29.68 -28.11
N LEU A 159 -8.82 29.64 -28.20
CA LEU A 159 -7.95 30.36 -27.29
C LEU A 159 -8.14 31.88 -27.42
N ASP A 160 -8.18 32.38 -28.66
CA ASP A 160 -8.41 33.79 -28.95
C ASP A 160 -9.77 34.28 -28.47
N GLU A 161 -10.82 33.46 -28.59
CA GLU A 161 -12.14 33.77 -28.05
C GLU A 161 -12.09 33.96 -26.52
N ILE A 162 -11.37 33.07 -25.80
CA ILE A 162 -11.20 33.16 -24.34
C ILE A 162 -10.45 34.45 -23.96
N VAL A 163 -9.39 34.80 -24.67
CA VAL A 163 -8.61 36.01 -24.43
C VAL A 163 -9.44 37.27 -24.74
N ARG A 164 -10.17 37.28 -25.87
CA ARG A 164 -11.04 38.40 -26.28
C ARG A 164 -12.15 38.64 -25.27
N ARG A 165 -12.82 37.57 -24.82
CA ARG A 165 -13.87 37.62 -23.80
C ARG A 165 -13.37 38.15 -22.47
N HIS A 166 -12.12 37.88 -22.10
CA HIS A 166 -11.55 38.48 -20.89
C HIS A 166 -11.20 39.96 -21.08
N ARG A 167 -10.63 40.33 -22.23
CA ARG A 167 -10.28 41.73 -22.52
C ARG A 167 -11.52 42.63 -22.50
N SER A 168 -12.67 42.15 -22.98
CA SER A 168 -13.94 42.90 -22.92
C SER A 168 -14.53 43.03 -21.51
N LEU A 169 -14.15 42.15 -20.57
CA LEU A 169 -14.57 42.20 -19.16
C LEU A 169 -13.66 43.10 -18.31
N ARG A 170 -12.45 43.44 -18.78
CA ARG A 170 -11.55 44.38 -18.10
C ARG A 170 -11.94 45.80 -18.53
N PRO A 171 -12.40 46.68 -17.61
CA PRO A 171 -12.70 48.06 -17.96
C PRO A 171 -11.43 48.70 -18.55
N ALA A 172 -11.59 49.46 -19.64
CA ALA A 172 -10.49 50.18 -20.27
C ALA A 172 -9.82 51.06 -19.22
N ALA A 173 -8.55 50.79 -18.91
CA ALA A 173 -7.79 51.49 -17.87
C ALA A 173 -7.39 52.92 -18.28
N GLY A 174 -8.22 53.63 -19.07
CA GLY A 174 -7.85 54.90 -19.68
C GLY A 174 -9.01 55.81 -20.10
N GLY A 175 -10.24 55.58 -19.66
CA GLY A 175 -11.39 56.41 -20.05
C GLY A 175 -12.31 56.67 -18.87
N ASP A 176 -11.84 57.46 -17.90
CA ASP A 176 -12.64 58.42 -17.12
C ASP A 176 -11.77 59.00 -16.00
N ARG A 177 -10.88 59.91 -16.38
CA ARG A 177 -10.42 61.00 -15.50
C ARG A 177 -11.37 62.21 -15.54
N ALA A 178 -12.57 62.03 -16.08
CA ALA A 178 -13.56 63.08 -16.27
C ALA A 178 -14.89 62.66 -15.62
N LYS A 179 -14.94 62.72 -14.28
CA LYS A 179 -16.14 62.93 -13.43
C LYS A 179 -15.77 62.65 -11.97
N THR A 180 -14.87 63.45 -11.42
CA THR A 180 -14.74 63.61 -9.97
C THR A 180 -14.76 65.09 -9.66
N GLU A 181 -15.91 65.71 -9.93
CA GLU A 181 -16.27 66.99 -9.34
C GLU A 181 -17.78 66.97 -9.06
N SER A 182 -18.12 67.31 -7.80
CA SER A 182 -19.46 67.36 -7.21
C SER A 182 -20.08 65.97 -6.92
N THR A 183 -20.31 65.54 -5.69
CA THR A 183 -20.91 66.25 -4.56
C THR A 183 -20.38 65.72 -3.22
N ALA A 184 -19.95 66.64 -2.36
CA ALA A 184 -19.81 66.38 -0.93
C ALA A 184 -21.20 66.29 -0.29
N GLY A 185 -21.44 65.24 0.49
CA GLY A 185 -22.54 65.15 1.44
C GLY A 185 -23.59 64.09 1.13
N GLN A 186 -23.45 62.90 1.72
CA GLN A 186 -24.48 62.11 2.43
C GLN A 186 -23.96 60.69 2.68
N GLY A 187 -24.32 60.13 3.84
CA GLY A 187 -23.64 59.01 4.49
C GLY A 187 -23.40 57.78 3.62
N THR A 188 -22.26 57.12 3.87
CA THR A 188 -21.90 55.81 3.31
C THR A 188 -23.00 54.79 3.59
N SER A 189 -23.88 54.59 2.62
CA SER A 189 -24.93 53.58 2.68
C SER A 189 -24.29 52.19 2.70
N TYR A 190 -24.69 51.37 3.68
CA TYR A 190 -24.31 49.96 3.84
C TYR A 190 -24.50 49.15 2.53
N TRP A 191 -25.51 49.50 1.73
CA TRP A 191 -25.76 48.90 0.42
C TRP A 191 -24.72 49.27 -0.65
N GLY A 192 -24.10 50.46 -0.57
CA GLY A 192 -23.03 50.88 -1.49
C GLY A 192 -21.73 50.12 -1.27
N LEU A 193 -21.34 49.90 0.00
CA LEU A 193 -20.18 49.09 0.37
C LEU A 193 -20.38 47.60 0.02
N MET A 194 -21.61 47.09 0.15
CA MET A 194 -22.00 45.75 -0.32
C MET A 194 -21.90 45.62 -1.85
N HIS A 195 -22.37 46.61 -2.62
CA HIS A 195 -22.27 46.57 -4.10
C HIS A 195 -20.82 46.59 -4.60
N ASP A 196 -19.93 47.36 -3.97
CA ASP A 196 -18.50 47.36 -4.32
C ASP A 196 -17.80 46.05 -3.92
N SER A 197 -18.17 45.47 -2.79
CA SER A 197 -17.66 44.16 -2.35
C SER A 197 -18.10 43.03 -3.30
N VAL A 198 -19.38 43.01 -3.69
CA VAL A 198 -19.93 42.05 -4.66
C VAL A 198 -19.28 42.22 -6.05
N ARG A 199 -19.03 43.46 -6.49
CA ARG A 199 -18.31 43.74 -7.74
C ARG A 199 -16.88 43.21 -7.70
N THR A 200 -16.20 43.36 -6.57
CA THR A 200 -14.84 42.88 -6.35
C THR A 200 -14.77 41.35 -6.34
N VAL A 201 -15.69 40.68 -5.64
CA VAL A 201 -15.81 39.21 -5.64
C VAL A 201 -16.12 38.67 -7.04
N ARG A 202 -17.01 39.33 -7.78
CA ARG A 202 -17.36 38.96 -9.17
C ARG A 202 -16.18 39.11 -10.13
N LEU A 203 -15.38 40.16 -9.96
CA LEU A 203 -14.16 40.38 -10.74
C LEU A 203 -13.08 39.33 -10.40
N TRP A 204 -12.89 39.03 -9.11
CA TRP A 204 -11.95 38.00 -8.67
C TRP A 204 -12.33 36.62 -9.19
N PHE A 205 -13.61 36.25 -9.11
CA PHE A 205 -14.14 35.01 -9.66
C PHE A 205 -13.99 34.95 -11.20
N GLY A 206 -14.27 36.06 -11.89
CA GLY A 206 -14.07 36.17 -13.34
C GLY A 206 -12.61 35.97 -13.78
N ILE A 207 -11.66 36.54 -13.04
CA ILE A 207 -10.21 36.38 -13.26
C ILE A 207 -9.79 34.93 -12.97
N ALA A 208 -10.27 34.34 -11.87
CA ALA A 208 -9.99 32.95 -11.52
C ALA A 208 -10.51 31.96 -12.58
N VAL A 209 -11.76 32.15 -13.04
CA VAL A 209 -12.37 31.35 -14.13
C VAL A 209 -11.62 31.55 -15.43
N PHE A 210 -11.18 32.77 -15.75
CA PHE A 210 -10.34 33.03 -16.92
C PHE A 210 -9.02 32.25 -16.84
N HIS A 211 -8.27 32.35 -15.74
CA HIS A 211 -7.00 31.62 -15.60
C HIS A 211 -7.20 30.11 -15.69
N TYR A 212 -8.28 29.58 -15.11
CA TYR A 212 -8.63 28.17 -15.23
C TYR A 212 -8.90 27.77 -16.69
N ARG A 213 -9.77 28.51 -17.40
CA ARG A 213 -10.14 28.24 -18.79
C ARG A 213 -8.96 28.41 -19.75
N HIS A 214 -8.16 29.44 -19.55
CA HIS A 214 -6.96 29.71 -20.33
C HIS A 214 -5.92 28.60 -20.15
N ARG A 215 -5.63 28.19 -18.90
CA ARG A 215 -4.76 27.02 -18.63
C ARG A 215 -5.34 25.73 -19.20
N ALA A 216 -6.66 25.52 -19.17
CA ALA A 216 -7.30 24.36 -19.78
C ALA A 216 -7.15 24.36 -21.31
N ALA A 217 -7.33 25.50 -21.97
CA ALA A 217 -7.15 25.64 -23.41
C ALA A 217 -5.70 25.37 -23.85
N LEU A 218 -4.72 25.94 -23.13
CA LEU A 218 -3.30 25.67 -23.37
C LEU A 218 -2.93 24.19 -23.17
N ARG A 219 -3.45 23.54 -22.13
CA ARG A 219 -3.30 22.08 -21.97
C ARG A 219 -3.89 21.31 -23.16
N GLY A 220 -5.06 21.72 -23.61
CA GLY A 220 -5.72 21.14 -24.78
C GLY A 220 -4.88 21.28 -26.05
N MET A 221 -4.23 22.42 -26.24
CA MET A 221 -3.30 22.65 -27.35
C MET A 221 -2.08 21.74 -27.30
N GLY A 222 -1.38 21.68 -26.16
CA GLY A 222 -0.22 20.80 -26.04
C GLY A 222 -0.59 19.34 -26.24
N ARG A 223 -1.76 18.90 -25.75
CA ARG A 223 -2.27 17.55 -25.99
C ARG A 223 -2.58 17.30 -27.47
N ALA A 224 -3.21 18.24 -28.16
CA ALA A 224 -3.54 18.11 -29.58
C ALA A 224 -2.28 18.11 -30.46
N ALA A 225 -1.35 19.03 -30.19
CA ALA A 225 -0.06 19.10 -30.88
C ALA A 225 0.73 17.79 -30.70
N TYR A 226 0.83 17.28 -29.48
CA TYR A 226 1.50 15.99 -29.22
C TYR A 226 0.78 14.81 -29.87
N ALA A 227 -0.55 14.83 -29.94
CA ALA A 227 -1.31 13.76 -30.58
C ALA A 227 -1.10 13.71 -32.10
N ALA A 228 -0.94 14.87 -32.74
CA ALA A 228 -0.68 14.98 -34.18
C ALA A 228 0.78 14.69 -34.53
N HIS A 229 1.72 15.26 -33.77
CA HIS A 229 3.14 15.34 -34.17
C HIS A 229 4.12 14.64 -33.22
N GLN A 230 3.65 14.08 -32.10
CA GLN A 230 4.45 13.34 -31.12
C GLN A 230 5.77 14.06 -30.75
N ALA A 231 6.93 13.49 -31.07
CA ALA A 231 8.25 14.06 -30.77
C ALA A 231 8.49 15.41 -31.46
N GLU A 232 7.85 15.67 -32.61
CA GLU A 232 8.00 16.91 -33.39
C GLU A 232 7.09 18.04 -32.90
N SER A 233 6.20 17.77 -31.93
CA SER A 233 5.22 18.73 -31.42
C SER A 233 5.82 19.94 -30.68
N GLY A 234 7.12 19.92 -30.37
CA GLY A 234 7.81 21.00 -29.69
C GLY A 234 9.29 20.68 -29.43
N PRO A 235 9.97 21.51 -28.62
CA PRO A 235 11.34 21.25 -28.17
C PRO A 235 11.49 19.87 -27.54
N GLU A 236 12.65 19.23 -27.78
CA GLU A 236 12.93 17.86 -27.33
C GLU A 236 12.65 17.65 -25.83
N HIS A 237 13.04 18.60 -24.98
CA HIS A 237 12.81 18.51 -23.54
C HIS A 237 11.32 18.56 -23.14
N LEU A 238 10.44 19.16 -23.93
CA LEU A 238 9.00 19.24 -23.64
C LEU A 238 8.25 18.05 -24.22
N ALA A 239 8.48 17.73 -25.50
CA ALA A 239 7.87 16.58 -26.15
C ALA A 239 8.37 15.26 -25.52
N GLY A 240 9.68 15.16 -25.25
CA GLY A 240 10.28 14.01 -24.58
C GLY A 240 9.77 13.80 -23.14
N GLN A 241 9.45 14.87 -22.40
CA GLN A 241 8.81 14.74 -21.08
C GLN A 241 7.42 14.11 -21.19
N VAL A 242 6.60 14.54 -22.16
CA VAL A 242 5.27 13.94 -22.40
C VAL A 242 5.42 12.47 -22.79
N GLN A 243 6.37 12.15 -23.68
CA GLN A 243 6.66 10.78 -24.10
C GLN A 243 7.04 9.90 -22.91
N THR A 244 7.97 10.37 -22.08
CA THR A 244 8.43 9.65 -20.89
C THR A 244 7.29 9.39 -19.91
N LEU A 245 6.43 10.38 -19.66
CA LEU A 245 5.28 10.23 -18.77
C LEU A 245 4.22 9.25 -19.32
N LYS A 246 4.01 9.23 -20.65
CA LYS A 246 3.11 8.25 -21.28
C LYS A 246 3.69 6.84 -21.20
N ALA A 247 4.96 6.64 -21.53
CA ALA A 247 5.62 5.35 -21.40
C ALA A 247 5.60 4.84 -19.95
N ARG A 248 5.77 5.75 -18.97
CA ARG A 248 5.64 5.42 -17.55
C ARG A 248 4.22 4.97 -17.19
N LEU A 249 3.18 5.61 -17.73
CA LEU A 249 1.79 5.18 -17.51
C LEU A 249 1.54 3.77 -18.06
N ASP A 250 2.05 3.47 -19.26
CA ASP A 250 1.89 2.15 -19.86
C ASP A 250 2.60 1.08 -19.01
N GLN A 251 3.82 1.36 -18.57
CA GLN A 251 4.57 0.48 -17.66
C GLN A 251 3.84 0.26 -16.32
N LEU A 252 3.26 1.31 -15.74
CA LEU A 252 2.47 1.21 -14.51
C LEU A 252 1.22 0.37 -14.73
N GLN A 253 0.54 0.54 -15.86
CA GLN A 253 -0.65 -0.24 -16.20
C GLN A 253 -0.32 -1.73 -16.32
N THR A 254 0.73 -2.09 -17.07
CA THR A 254 1.19 -3.49 -17.16
C THR A 254 1.58 -4.06 -15.79
N SER A 255 2.20 -3.24 -14.93
CA SER A 255 2.58 -3.68 -13.58
C SER A 255 1.36 -3.94 -12.69
N LEU A 256 0.31 -3.12 -12.81
CA LEU A 256 -0.96 -3.29 -12.09
C LEU A 256 -1.73 -4.52 -12.60
N GLU A 257 -1.73 -4.77 -13.90
CA GLU A 257 -2.34 -5.97 -14.51
C GLU A 257 -1.67 -7.26 -14.02
N ARG A 258 -0.34 -7.28 -13.84
CA ARG A 258 0.34 -8.42 -13.23
C ARG A 258 -0.06 -8.67 -11.77
N LEU A 259 -0.44 -7.61 -11.05
CA LEU A 259 -0.87 -7.70 -9.65
C LEU A 259 -2.38 -7.96 -9.50
N SER A 260 -3.15 -7.92 -10.59
CA SER A 260 -4.57 -8.28 -10.59
C SER A 260 -4.79 -9.79 -10.73
N THR A 261 -3.84 -10.51 -11.34
CA THR A 261 -3.87 -11.96 -11.47
C THR A 261 -3.61 -12.66 -10.13
N VAL A 262 -4.27 -13.80 -9.92
CA VAL A 262 -4.11 -14.63 -8.71
C VAL A 262 -2.87 -15.53 -8.89
N PRO A 263 -1.85 -15.43 -8.01
CA PRO A 263 -0.70 -16.33 -8.07
C PRO A 263 -1.09 -17.79 -7.80
N GLU A 264 -0.34 -18.77 -8.32
CA GLU A 264 -0.58 -20.18 -8.04
C GLU A 264 -0.53 -20.46 -6.52
N GLY A 265 -1.46 -21.28 -6.03
CA GLY A 265 -1.60 -21.58 -4.60
C GLY A 265 -2.20 -20.47 -3.74
N HIS A 266 -2.60 -19.33 -4.32
CA HIS A 266 -3.25 -18.24 -3.61
C HIS A 266 -4.76 -18.17 -3.92
N TYR A 267 -5.56 -17.76 -2.94
CA TYR A 267 -7.02 -17.58 -3.11
C TYR A 267 -7.41 -16.15 -3.53
N LEU A 268 -6.52 -15.18 -3.32
CA LEU A 268 -6.80 -13.76 -3.49
C LEU A 268 -5.68 -13.10 -4.29
N SER A 269 -6.02 -12.21 -5.22
CA SER A 269 -5.00 -11.41 -5.92
C SER A 269 -4.54 -10.24 -5.04
N PRO A 270 -3.29 -9.77 -5.22
CA PRO A 270 -2.77 -8.58 -4.54
C PRO A 270 -3.68 -7.34 -4.68
N GLN A 271 -4.30 -7.16 -5.85
CA GLN A 271 -5.28 -6.09 -6.07
C GLN A 271 -6.51 -6.22 -5.17
N ARG A 272 -7.11 -7.42 -5.09
CA ARG A 272 -8.29 -7.66 -4.24
C ARG A 272 -7.94 -7.48 -2.76
N ALA A 273 -6.75 -7.93 -2.36
CA ALA A 273 -6.22 -7.70 -1.01
C ALA A 273 -6.14 -6.20 -0.70
N ALA A 274 -5.63 -5.38 -1.63
CA ALA A 274 -5.56 -3.93 -1.45
C ALA A 274 -6.95 -3.28 -1.28
N TRP A 275 -7.93 -3.67 -2.10
CA TRP A 275 -9.31 -3.15 -1.97
C TRP A 275 -9.98 -3.58 -0.68
N LEU A 276 -9.77 -4.82 -0.23
CA LEU A 276 -10.29 -5.29 1.05
C LEU A 276 -9.66 -4.53 2.22
N LEU A 277 -8.34 -4.31 2.21
CA LEU A 277 -7.66 -3.50 3.23
C LEU A 277 -8.20 -2.08 3.27
N LEU A 278 -8.41 -1.46 2.09
CA LEU A 278 -9.00 -0.15 2.00
C LEU A 278 -10.43 -0.13 2.57
N ALA A 279 -11.26 -1.12 2.23
CA ALA A 279 -12.62 -1.23 2.74
C ALA A 279 -12.65 -1.40 4.26
N ILE A 280 -11.79 -2.25 4.81
CA ILE A 280 -11.65 -2.46 6.25
C ILE A 280 -11.23 -1.16 6.96
N LEU A 281 -10.28 -0.41 6.39
CA LEU A 281 -9.83 0.87 6.95
C LEU A 281 -10.88 1.98 6.86
N LEU A 282 -11.70 1.98 5.80
CA LEU A 282 -12.73 3.01 5.60
C LEU A 282 -14.04 2.72 6.35
N LEU A 283 -14.35 1.45 6.62
CA LEU A 283 -15.56 1.03 7.34
C LEU A 283 -15.77 1.77 8.69
N PRO A 284 -14.78 1.86 9.60
CA PRO A 284 -14.99 2.57 10.87
C PRO A 284 -15.19 4.08 10.68
N VAL A 285 -14.55 4.70 9.68
CA VAL A 285 -14.74 6.12 9.36
C VAL A 285 -16.16 6.37 8.83
N LEU A 286 -16.66 5.49 7.97
CA LEU A 286 -18.01 5.57 7.44
C LEU A 286 -19.07 5.32 8.54
N LEU A 287 -18.82 4.38 9.45
CA LEU A 287 -19.70 4.14 10.60
C LEU A 287 -19.73 5.35 11.54
N LEU A 288 -18.59 5.97 11.82
CA LEU A 288 -18.52 7.21 12.61
C LEU A 288 -19.28 8.35 11.94
N LEU A 289 -19.08 8.56 10.63
CA LEU A 289 -19.82 9.57 9.86
C LEU A 289 -21.33 9.30 9.77
N TRP A 290 -21.78 8.06 9.97
CA TRP A 290 -23.21 7.72 9.98
C TRP A 290 -23.85 7.91 11.36
N LEU A 291 -23.05 7.84 12.42
CA LEU A 291 -23.46 8.05 13.81
C LEU A 291 -23.53 9.54 14.22
N PHE A 292 -22.94 10.44 13.44
CA PHE A 292 -22.92 11.91 13.66
C PHE A 292 -23.70 12.65 12.57
#